data_AF-C9ZF28-F1
#
_entry.id   AF-C9ZF28-F1
#
_cell.length_a   1.000
_cell.length_b   1.000
_cell.length_c   1.000
_cell.angle_alpha   90.00
_cell.angle_beta   90.00
_cell.angle_gamma   90.00
#
_symmetry.space_group_name_H-M   'P 1'
#
loop_
_entity.id
_entity.type
_entity.pdbx_description
1 polymer ?
#
loop_
_entity_poly.entity_id
_entity_poly.type
_entity_poly.pdbx_seq_one_letter_code
_entity_poly.pdbx_strand_id
1 'polypeptide(L)'
;MSHAAEPDRPAWYASFGARTPVELIAAVTDSASTASAPCDPYEPLRQIGWSPYGESGLISPDNATYVERLGTLDDPGAWFVTVTAGLHQNV
;
A
#
# COMPACT_ATOMS: atom_id res chain seq x y z
N MET A 1 -11.56 10.15 10.15
CA MET A 1 -10.68 9.53 11.16
C MET A 1 -9.47 10.44 11.33
N SER A 2 -9.14 10.83 12.56
CA SER A 2 -7.92 11.56 12.86
C SER A 2 -6.85 10.52 13.21
N HIS A 3 -5.79 10.41 12.41
CA HIS A 3 -4.63 9.59 12.75
C HIS A 3 -3.69 10.42 13.64
N ALA A 4 -4.17 10.80 14.81
CA ALA A 4 -3.37 11.49 15.82
C ALA A 4 -2.66 10.45 16.70
N ALA A 5 -1.49 10.80 17.21
CA ALA A 5 -0.83 9.98 18.21
C ALA A 5 -1.64 10.00 19.52
N GLU A 6 -1.86 8.82 20.09
CA GLU A 6 -2.43 8.63 21.42
C GLU A 6 -1.32 8.18 22.38
N PRO A 7 -1.49 8.30 23.71
CA PRO A 7 -0.42 7.99 24.68
C PRO A 7 0.18 6.59 24.55
N ASP A 8 -0.56 5.62 24.03
CA ASP A 8 -0.20 4.22 23.85
C ASP A 8 -0.13 3.78 22.38
N ARG A 9 -0.43 4.68 21.42
CA ARG A 9 -0.55 4.34 20.01
C ARG A 9 0.04 5.43 19.09
N PRO A 10 1.02 5.10 18.24
CA PRO A 10 1.51 6.06 17.26
C PRO A 10 0.42 6.39 16.24
N ALA A 11 0.46 7.62 15.72
CA ALA A 11 -0.43 8.11 14.67
C ALA A 11 -0.48 7.17 13.45
N TRP A 12 0.67 6.59 13.09
CA TRP A 12 0.83 5.65 11.99
C TRP A 12 1.98 4.68 12.28
N TYR A 13 1.97 3.53 11.61
CA TYR A 13 3.06 2.54 11.63
C TYR A 13 3.28 2.02 10.22
N ALA A 14 4.54 1.95 9.79
CA ALA A 14 4.96 1.31 8.56
C ALA A 14 6.26 0.54 8.81
N SER A 15 6.43 -0.58 8.12
CA SER A 15 7.66 -1.39 8.17
C SER A 15 8.17 -1.62 6.75
N PHE A 16 9.48 -1.59 6.58
CA PHE A 16 10.16 -1.74 5.30
C PHE A 16 11.14 -2.91 5.37
N GLY A 17 11.14 -3.73 4.32
CA GLY A 17 12.05 -4.86 4.20
C GLY A 17 13.50 -4.43 3.90
N ALA A 18 14.40 -5.40 3.87
CA ALA A 18 15.78 -5.14 3.45
C ALA A 18 15.82 -4.62 2.00
N ARG A 19 16.66 -3.61 1.74
CA ARG A 19 16.87 -2.97 0.42
C ARG A 19 15.67 -2.20 -0.11
N THR A 20 14.73 -1.74 0.73
CA THR A 20 13.75 -0.74 0.30
C THR A 20 14.48 0.55 -0.11
N PRO A 21 14.30 1.04 -1.35
CA PRO A 21 14.90 2.29 -1.79
C PRO A 21 14.38 3.49 -0.99
N VAL A 22 15.24 4.50 -0.78
CA VAL A 22 14.94 5.66 0.08
C VAL A 22 13.74 6.47 -0.44
N GLU A 23 13.56 6.52 -1.76
CA GLU A 23 12.46 7.19 -2.43
C GLU A 23 11.09 6.59 -2.06
N LEU A 24 11.01 5.29 -1.80
CA LEU A 24 9.76 4.67 -1.34
C LEU A 24 9.43 5.07 0.09
N ILE A 25 10.44 5.19 0.95
CA ILE A 25 10.27 5.66 2.33
C ILE A 25 9.80 7.12 2.31
N ALA A 26 10.46 7.97 1.51
CA ALA A 26 10.12 9.38 1.36
C ALA A 26 8.68 9.58 0.86
N ALA A 27 8.27 8.86 -0.19
CA ALA A 27 6.92 8.94 -0.73
C ALA A 27 5.84 8.56 0.30
N VAL A 28 6.10 7.53 1.12
CA VAL A 28 5.18 7.15 2.20
C VAL A 28 5.10 8.25 3.26
N THR A 29 6.22 8.83 3.68
CA THR A 29 6.21 9.91 4.67
C THR A 29 5.59 11.22 4.15
N ASP A 30 5.78 11.54 2.86
CA ASP A 30 5.17 12.72 2.23
C ASP A 30 3.65 12.59 2.18
N SER A 31 3.13 11.40 1.83
CA SER A 31 1.68 11.16 1.81
C SER A 31 1.05 11.17 3.20
N ALA A 32 1.73 10.65 4.22
CA ALA A 32 1.26 10.66 5.61
C ALA A 32 1.14 12.07 6.21
N SER A 33 1.83 13.06 5.64
CA SER A 33 1.82 14.46 6.10
C SER A 33 0.58 15.24 5.59
N THR A 34 -0.23 14.64 4.72
CA THR A 34 -1.40 15.28 4.12
C THR A 34 -2.70 14.76 4.73
N ALA A 35 -3.52 15.68 5.28
CA ALA A 35 -4.88 15.34 5.69
C ALA A 35 -5.75 15.17 4.44
N SER A 36 -5.88 13.93 3.95
CA SER A 36 -6.78 13.65 2.83
C SER A 36 -8.19 13.33 3.33
N ALA A 37 -9.20 13.79 2.59
CA ALA A 37 -10.57 13.33 2.76
C ALA A 37 -10.64 11.81 2.52
N PRO A 38 -11.61 11.10 3.13
CA PRO A 38 -11.84 9.69 2.84
C PRO A 38 -12.05 9.49 1.32
N CYS A 39 -11.23 8.65 0.71
CA CYS A 39 -11.31 8.30 -0.70
C CYS A 39 -11.18 6.78 -0.87
N ASP A 40 -11.66 6.24 -1.99
CA ASP A 40 -11.42 4.84 -2.35
C ASP A 40 -9.93 4.66 -2.69
N PRO A 41 -9.14 3.94 -1.87
CA PRO A 41 -7.69 3.82 -2.05
C PRO A 41 -7.31 3.01 -3.30
N TYR A 42 -8.25 2.23 -3.86
CA TYR A 42 -8.03 1.43 -5.05
C TYR A 42 -8.36 2.18 -6.35
N GLU A 43 -9.08 3.30 -6.27
CA GLU A 43 -9.56 4.02 -7.44
C GLU A 43 -8.42 4.50 -8.36
N PRO A 44 -7.33 5.12 -7.86
CA PRO A 44 -6.21 5.52 -8.71
C PRO A 44 -5.53 4.35 -9.42
N LEU A 45 -5.43 3.19 -8.76
CA LEU A 45 -4.81 1.99 -9.32
C LEU A 45 -5.66 1.38 -10.45
N ARG A 46 -6.99 1.36 -10.28
CA ARG A 46 -7.91 0.91 -11.35
C ARG A 46 -7.83 1.83 -12.57
N GLN A 47 -7.69 3.14 -12.37
CA GLN A 47 -7.56 4.11 -13.47
C GLN A 47 -6.33 3.83 -14.35
N ILE A 48 -5.25 3.30 -13.77
CA ILE A 48 -4.01 2.94 -14.48
C ILE A 48 -3.95 1.45 -14.88
N GLY A 49 -5.09 0.75 -14.86
CA GLY A 49 -5.23 -0.59 -15.42
C GLY A 49 -4.94 -1.74 -14.46
N TRP A 50 -4.77 -1.49 -13.16
CA TRP A 50 -4.68 -2.58 -12.19
C TRP A 50 -6.02 -3.32 -12.10
N SER A 51 -5.95 -4.65 -11.95
CA SER A 51 -7.12 -5.53 -11.99
C SER A 51 -7.34 -6.21 -10.65
N PRO A 52 -8.59 -6.59 -10.28
CA PRO A 52 -8.87 -7.35 -9.06
C PRO A 52 -8.05 -8.63 -8.94
N TYR A 53 -7.51 -8.89 -7.75
CA TYR A 53 -6.78 -10.11 -7.42
C TYR A 53 -6.98 -10.46 -5.95
N GLY A 54 -7.18 -11.74 -5.64
CA GLY A 54 -7.57 -12.17 -4.29
C GLY A 54 -8.94 -11.65 -3.85
N GLU A 55 -9.23 -11.74 -2.55
CA GLU A 55 -10.51 -11.29 -1.98
C GLU A 55 -10.57 -9.77 -1.76
N SER A 56 -9.43 -9.11 -1.60
CA SER A 56 -9.36 -7.71 -1.17
C SER A 56 -8.11 -7.02 -1.69
N GLY A 57 -7.74 -7.25 -2.96
CA GLY A 57 -6.55 -6.65 -3.55
C GLY A 57 -6.62 -6.39 -5.05
N LEU A 58 -5.56 -5.77 -5.56
CA LEU A 58 -5.33 -5.45 -6.97
C LEU A 58 -3.92 -5.88 -7.40
N ILE A 59 -3.79 -6.39 -8.62
CA ILE A 59 -2.51 -6.71 -9.26
C ILE A 59 -2.20 -5.73 -10.40
N SER A 60 -0.92 -5.37 -10.55
CA SER A 60 -0.42 -4.52 -11.62
C SER A 60 -0.57 -5.19 -13.00
N PRO A 61 -0.70 -4.41 -14.09
CA PRO A 61 -0.86 -4.97 -15.45
C PRO A 61 0.24 -5.94 -15.89
N ASP A 62 1.45 -5.78 -15.34
CA ASP A 62 2.63 -6.61 -15.62
C ASP A 62 2.77 -7.81 -14.67
N ASN A 63 1.82 -7.99 -13.75
CA ASN A 63 1.81 -9.02 -12.70
C ASN A 63 3.01 -8.99 -11.74
N ALA A 64 3.79 -7.91 -11.71
CA ALA A 64 4.97 -7.80 -10.85
C ALA A 64 4.61 -7.37 -9.42
N THR A 65 3.53 -6.59 -9.26
CA THR A 65 3.14 -6.00 -7.98
C THR A 65 1.70 -6.33 -7.65
N TYR A 66 1.44 -6.73 -6.42
CA TYR A 66 0.10 -6.92 -5.88
C TYR A 66 -0.05 -6.16 -4.56
N VAL A 67 -1.18 -5.51 -4.37
CA VAL A 67 -1.53 -4.79 -3.14
C VAL A 67 -2.83 -5.34 -2.58
N GLU A 68 -2.89 -5.51 -1.26
CA GLU A 68 -4.09 -5.94 -0.57
C GLU A 68 -4.26 -5.27 0.78
N ARG A 69 -5.51 -5.25 1.24
CA ARG A 69 -5.83 -4.86 2.60
C ARG A 69 -6.47 -6.04 3.31
N LEU A 70 -5.77 -6.60 4.29
CA LEU A 70 -6.29 -7.69 5.11
C LEU A 70 -7.19 -7.12 6.21
N GLY A 71 -8.32 -7.75 6.49
CA GLY A 71 -9.30 -7.32 7.50
C GLY A 71 -10.73 -7.33 6.98
N THR A 72 -11.66 -6.71 7.71
CA THR A 72 -13.07 -6.56 7.29
C THR A 72 -13.37 -5.11 6.93
N LEU A 73 -14.55 -4.82 6.37
CA LEU A 73 -14.96 -3.43 6.13
C LEU A 73 -15.10 -2.63 7.43
N ASP A 74 -15.52 -3.29 8.52
CA ASP A 74 -15.78 -2.66 9.82
C ASP A 74 -14.51 -2.55 10.68
N ASP A 75 -13.57 -3.49 10.54
CA ASP A 75 -12.25 -3.47 11.16
C ASP A 75 -11.18 -3.74 10.11
N PRO A 76 -10.84 -2.70 9.32
CA PRO A 76 -9.97 -2.91 8.20
C PRO A 76 -8.51 -2.85 8.67
N GLY A 77 -7.79 -3.95 8.48
CA GLY A 77 -6.42 -4.12 8.95
C GLY A 77 -5.38 -3.43 8.07
N ALA A 78 -4.15 -3.94 8.15
CA ALA A 78 -2.99 -3.35 7.50
C ALA A 78 -3.00 -3.56 5.97
N TRP A 79 -2.34 -2.64 5.27
CA TRP A 79 -2.03 -2.76 3.86
C TRP A 79 -0.76 -3.59 3.65
N PHE A 80 -0.79 -4.47 2.67
CA PHE A 80 0.35 -5.26 2.22
C PHE A 80 0.62 -4.97 0.75
N VAL A 81 1.87 -4.70 0.42
CA VAL A 81 2.34 -4.53 -0.96
C VAL A 81 3.43 -5.56 -1.20
N THR A 82 3.18 -6.49 -2.11
CA THR A 82 4.15 -7.49 -2.54
C THR A 82 4.67 -7.10 -3.91
N VAL A 83 5.99 -6.89 -3.99
CA VAL A 83 6.68 -6.72 -5.26
C VAL A 83 7.48 -7.98 -5.52
N THR A 84 7.08 -8.73 -6.54
CA THR A 84 7.88 -9.85 -7.03
C THR A 84 8.96 -9.24 -7.92
N ALA A 85 10.21 -9.25 -7.46
CA ALA A 85 11.32 -8.95 -8.35
C ALA A 85 11.24 -9.95 -9.50
N GLY A 86 10.89 -9.49 -10.70
CA GLY A 86 10.79 -10.34 -11.88
C GLY A 86 12.08 -11.15 -12.02
N LEU A 87 11.94 -12.44 -12.30
CA LEU A 87 13.06 -13.26 -12.74
C LEU A 87 13.78 -12.49 -13.85
N HIS A 88 15.03 -12.12 -13.59
CA HIS A 88 15.94 -11.62 -14.61
C HIS A 88 15.95 -12.67 -15.74
N GLN A 89 15.20 -12.42 -16.81
CA GLN A 89 15.31 -13.19 -18.05
C GLN A 89 16.65 -12.80 -18.64
N ASN A 90 17.67 -13.63 -18.41
CA ASN A 90 18.94 -13.53 -19.12
C ASN A 90 18.63 -13.69 -20.61
N VAL A 91 18.84 -12.61 -21.36
CA VAL A 91 18.98 -12.61 -22.83
C VAL A 91 20.38 -13.09 -23.17
#